data_AF-A0AAJ2N5Y3-F1
#
_entry.id   AF-A0AAJ2N5Y3-F1
#
_cell.length_a   1.000
_cell.length_b   1.000
_cell.length_c   1.000
_cell.angle_alpha   90.00
_cell.angle_beta   90.00
_cell.angle_gamma   90.00
#
_symmetry.space_group_name_H-M   'P 1'
#
loop_
_entity.id
_entity.type
_entity.pdbx_description
1 polymer ?
#
loop_
_entity_poly.entity_id
_entity_poly.type
_entity_poly.pdbx_seq_one_letter_code
_entity_poly.pdbx_strand_id
1 'polypeptide(L)'
;MNITDTIYVHVRHWLFWYGVYGFCDKSSNDEITLFSDKDKNNFLGYFDLLTQPCLINLLNNELDKTEDKEFYDEIEEFIKGNKDIDYSYIYPRDEEDTLCQVDHFAPMNDKGHKPTYIYVWSKLSEDWDMMSIDRIVKILANDFLHMDIKKVQLIDIPTHEETKVSYEKDYEPYI
;
A
#
# COMPACT_ATOMS: atom_id res chain seq x y z
N MET A 1 -25.90 -8.08 -6.70
CA MET A 1 -24.49 -8.04 -6.23
C MET A 1 -24.53 -8.20 -4.72
N ASN A 2 -23.87 -9.22 -4.19
CA ASN A 2 -23.67 -9.29 -2.73
C ASN A 2 -22.75 -8.14 -2.36
N ILE A 3 -23.28 -7.22 -1.56
CA ILE A 3 -22.52 -6.13 -0.97
C ILE A 3 -21.58 -6.80 0.02
N THR A 4 -20.31 -6.99 -0.33
CA THR A 4 -19.28 -7.26 0.66
C THR A 4 -19.07 -5.96 1.43
N ASP A 5 -19.83 -5.81 2.52
CA ASP A 5 -19.74 -4.67 3.46
C ASP A 5 -18.35 -4.59 4.14
N THR A 6 -17.46 -5.56 3.90
CA THR A 6 -16.16 -5.70 4.55
C THR A 6 -15.07 -6.04 3.54
N ILE A 7 -13.96 -5.30 3.59
CA ILE A 7 -12.68 -5.70 2.99
C ILE A 7 -11.73 -6.17 4.10
N TYR A 8 -11.01 -7.25 3.81
CA TYR A 8 -9.99 -7.80 4.70
C TYR A 8 -8.61 -7.36 4.24
N VAL A 9 -7.79 -6.93 5.20
CA VAL A 9 -6.49 -6.29 4.92
C VAL A 9 -5.41 -7.07 5.63
N HIS A 10 -4.44 -7.56 4.87
CA HIS A 10 -3.21 -8.13 5.41
C HIS A 10 -2.09 -7.10 5.24
N VAL A 11 -1.56 -6.59 6.36
CA VAL A 11 -0.36 -5.74 6.35
C VAL A 11 0.86 -6.65 6.26
N ARG A 12 1.72 -6.43 5.27
CA ARG A 12 2.79 -7.37 4.90
C ARG A 12 4.13 -7.05 5.55
N HIS A 13 4.30 -5.87 6.13
CA HIS A 13 5.56 -5.43 6.74
C HIS A 13 5.45 -5.34 8.26
N TRP A 14 6.47 -5.87 8.96
CA TRP A 14 6.56 -5.82 10.42
C TRP A 14 6.77 -4.42 10.97
N LEU A 15 7.37 -3.52 10.19
CA LEU A 15 7.66 -2.14 10.59
C LEU A 15 6.39 -1.39 11.02
N PHE A 16 5.27 -1.61 10.30
CA PHE A 16 3.95 -1.14 10.71
C PHE A 16 3.61 -1.54 12.15
N TRP A 17 3.75 -2.83 12.47
CA TRP A 17 3.39 -3.37 13.78
C TRP A 17 4.34 -2.89 14.87
N TYR A 18 5.62 -2.70 14.57
CA TYR A 18 6.58 -2.08 15.50
C TYR A 18 6.13 -0.68 15.89
N GLY A 19 5.72 0.13 14.91
CA GLY A 19 5.16 1.46 15.15
C GLY A 19 3.83 1.44 15.91
N VAL A 20 2.88 0.59 15.50
CA VAL A 20 1.56 0.48 16.15
C VAL A 20 1.68 0.08 17.62
N TYR A 21 2.61 -0.81 17.95
CA TYR A 21 2.85 -1.25 19.33
C TYR A 21 3.86 -0.37 20.10
N GLY A 22 4.41 0.67 19.48
CA GLY A 22 5.24 1.68 20.13
C GLY A 22 6.68 1.25 20.41
N PHE A 23 7.22 0.30 19.64
CA PHE A 23 8.63 -0.09 19.71
C PHE A 23 9.55 0.86 18.92
N CYS A 24 9.03 1.51 17.88
CA CYS A 24 9.71 2.56 17.12
C CYS A 24 8.70 3.60 16.61
N ASP A 25 9.20 4.61 15.90
CA ASP A 25 8.33 5.52 15.14
C ASP A 25 7.53 4.73 14.09
N LYS A 26 6.32 5.20 13.78
CA LYS A 26 5.47 4.57 12.78
C LYS A 26 6.06 4.70 11.38
N SER A 27 5.84 3.69 10.55
CA SER A 27 6.28 3.65 9.17
C SER A 27 5.54 4.66 8.29
N SER A 28 6.26 5.23 7.33
CA SER A 28 5.72 6.08 6.26
C SER A 28 5.58 5.34 4.92
N ASN A 29 6.05 4.09 4.86
CA ASN A 29 5.94 3.16 3.74
C ASN A 29 5.45 1.81 4.28
N ASP A 30 4.38 1.25 3.71
CA ASP A 30 3.90 -0.09 4.08
C ASP A 30 3.21 -0.79 2.92
N GLU A 31 3.28 -2.11 2.92
CA GLU A 31 2.60 -2.93 1.92
C GLU A 31 1.36 -3.61 2.49
N ILE A 32 0.26 -3.58 1.74
CA ILE A 32 -0.98 -4.28 2.07
C ILE A 32 -1.45 -5.19 0.93
N THR A 33 -2.13 -6.27 1.31
CA THR A 33 -2.95 -7.08 0.39
C THR A 33 -4.41 -6.98 0.79
N LEU A 34 -5.27 -6.77 -0.21
CA LEU A 34 -6.72 -6.74 -0.01
C LEU A 34 -7.37 -8.07 -0.40
N PHE A 35 -8.37 -8.48 0.37
CA PHE A 35 -9.19 -9.65 0.11
C PHE A 35 -10.67 -9.36 0.34
N SER A 36 -11.54 -10.04 -0.41
CA SER A 36 -13.00 -9.96 -0.19
C SER A 36 -13.52 -10.98 0.83
N ASP A 37 -12.68 -11.92 1.26
CA ASP A 37 -12.96 -12.87 2.34
C ASP A 37 -11.82 -12.95 3.37
N LYS A 38 -12.17 -13.37 4.59
CA LYS A 38 -11.23 -13.49 5.71
C LYS A 38 -10.17 -14.58 5.50
N ASP A 39 -10.53 -15.63 4.76
CA ASP A 39 -9.69 -16.82 4.56
C ASP A 39 -8.68 -16.64 3.41
N LYS A 40 -8.58 -15.41 2.86
CA LYS A 40 -7.64 -15.00 1.81
C LYS A 40 -7.80 -15.73 0.47
N ASN A 41 -8.99 -16.26 0.18
CA ASN A 41 -9.22 -17.00 -1.08
C ASN A 41 -9.50 -16.09 -2.27
N ASN A 42 -10.04 -14.90 -2.04
CA ASN A 42 -10.46 -13.96 -3.07
C ASN A 42 -9.63 -12.68 -2.96
N PHE A 43 -8.47 -12.71 -3.63
CA PHE A 43 -7.54 -11.60 -3.76
C PHE A 43 -8.16 -10.40 -4.50
N LEU A 44 -7.84 -9.20 -4.03
CA LEU A 44 -8.31 -7.93 -4.60
C LEU A 44 -7.19 -6.98 -5.02
N GLY A 45 -5.92 -7.29 -4.76
CA GLY A 45 -4.81 -6.40 -5.17
C GLY A 45 -3.70 -6.29 -4.13
N TYR A 46 -2.50 -5.98 -4.64
CA TYR A 46 -1.35 -5.56 -3.85
C TYR A 46 -1.17 -4.05 -3.94
N PHE A 47 -0.94 -3.42 -2.81
CA PHE A 47 -0.75 -1.98 -2.70
C PHE A 47 0.45 -1.66 -1.83
N ASP A 48 1.29 -0.74 -2.29
CA ASP A 48 2.37 -0.14 -1.49
C ASP A 48 1.95 1.29 -1.18
N LEU A 49 1.89 1.59 0.11
CA LEU A 49 1.32 2.80 0.66
C LEU A 49 2.47 3.75 1.03
N LEU A 50 2.58 4.87 0.34
CA LEU A 50 3.60 5.88 0.57
C LEU A 50 2.96 7.16 1.05
N THR A 51 3.32 7.58 2.26
CA THR A 51 2.94 8.90 2.74
C THR A 51 3.77 9.98 2.06
N GLN A 52 3.29 11.22 2.09
CA GLN A 52 4.04 12.36 1.58
C GLN A 52 5.47 12.49 2.17
N PRO A 53 5.69 12.33 3.50
CA PRO A 53 7.04 12.25 4.06
C PRO A 53 7.92 11.18 3.41
N CYS A 54 7.40 9.97 3.17
CA CYS A 54 8.14 8.91 2.48
C CYS A 54 8.53 9.32 1.06
N LEU A 55 7.59 9.88 0.30
CA LEU A 55 7.84 10.33 -1.08
C LEU A 55 8.92 11.43 -1.12
N ILE A 56 8.89 12.37 -0.18
CA ILE A 56 9.95 13.39 -0.05
C ILE A 56 11.30 12.74 0.27
N ASN A 57 11.34 11.73 1.13
CA ASN A 57 12.57 10.99 1.42
C ASN A 57 13.12 10.31 0.16
N LEU A 58 12.26 9.62 -0.59
CA LEU A 58 12.63 8.96 -1.85
C LEU A 58 13.28 9.92 -2.84
N LEU A 59 12.66 11.08 -3.08
CA LEU A 59 13.18 12.10 -3.99
C LEU A 59 14.52 12.71 -3.55
N ASN A 60 14.81 12.73 -2.25
CA ASN A 60 16.01 13.37 -1.72
C ASN A 60 17.19 12.43 -1.60
N ASN A 61 16.94 11.13 -1.40
CA ASN A 61 17.95 10.19 -0.93
C ASN A 61 18.08 8.92 -1.79
N GLU A 62 17.03 8.51 -2.51
CA GLU A 62 16.98 7.18 -3.12
C GLU A 62 16.88 7.22 -4.65
N LEU A 63 16.10 8.14 -5.22
CA LEU A 63 15.90 8.23 -6.67
C LEU A 63 16.99 9.04 -7.37
N ASP A 64 17.53 8.51 -8.48
CA ASP A 64 18.39 9.28 -9.37
C ASP A 64 17.54 10.12 -10.33
N LYS A 65 17.75 11.44 -10.32
CA LYS A 65 16.96 12.38 -11.13
C LYS A 65 17.07 12.16 -12.64
N THR A 66 18.12 11.47 -13.10
CA THR A 66 18.38 11.21 -14.51
C THR A 66 17.89 9.81 -14.89
N GLU A 67 18.23 8.80 -14.10
CA GLU A 67 17.85 7.41 -14.40
C GLU A 67 16.36 7.13 -14.10
N ASP A 68 15.82 7.72 -13.04
CA ASP A 68 14.43 7.53 -12.59
C ASP A 68 13.52 8.72 -12.95
N LYS A 69 13.88 9.47 -14.00
CA LYS A 69 13.31 10.79 -14.29
C LYS A 69 11.78 10.80 -14.33
N GLU A 70 11.16 9.83 -14.99
CA GLU A 70 9.69 9.77 -15.13
C GLU A 70 9.02 9.62 -13.77
N PHE A 71 9.45 8.64 -12.97
CA PHE A 71 8.91 8.41 -11.63
C PHE A 71 9.20 9.58 -10.68
N TYR A 72 10.40 10.18 -10.78
CA TYR A 72 10.78 11.36 -10.03
C TYR A 72 9.84 12.55 -10.31
N ASP A 73 9.61 12.85 -11.60
CA ASP A 73 8.75 13.94 -12.03
C ASP A 73 7.30 13.73 -11.56
N GLU A 74 6.78 12.51 -11.67
CA GLU A 74 5.41 12.17 -11.23
C GLU A 74 5.23 12.38 -9.72
N ILE A 75 6.19 11.95 -8.89
CA ILE A 75 6.14 12.17 -7.45
C ILE A 75 6.24 13.67 -7.12
N GLU A 76 7.13 14.43 -7.79
CA GLU A 76 7.22 15.88 -7.60
C GLU A 76 5.92 16.60 -7.97
N GLU A 77 5.28 16.20 -9.08
CA GLU A 77 3.99 16.74 -9.50
C GLU A 77 2.91 16.43 -8.47
N PHE A 78 2.84 15.18 -7.99
CA PHE A 78 1.90 14.79 -6.94
C PHE A 78 2.09 15.66 -5.68
N ILE A 79 3.31 15.78 -5.17
CA ILE A 79 3.63 16.53 -3.95
C ILE A 79 3.21 18.01 -4.09
N LYS A 80 3.51 18.65 -5.23
CA LYS A 80 3.18 20.06 -5.51
C LYS A 80 1.71 20.28 -5.89
N GLY A 81 1.03 19.24 -6.35
CA GLY A 81 -0.35 19.28 -6.81
C GLY A 81 -1.39 19.32 -5.68
N ASN A 82 -2.65 19.41 -6.07
CA ASN A 82 -3.78 19.53 -5.13
C ASN A 82 -4.47 18.19 -4.81
N LYS A 83 -4.01 17.08 -5.40
CA LYS A 83 -4.54 15.75 -5.09
C LYS A 83 -4.08 15.33 -3.69
N ASP A 84 -5.02 14.77 -2.92
CA ASP A 84 -4.72 14.14 -1.63
C ASP A 84 -4.18 12.72 -1.81
N ILE A 85 -4.61 12.04 -2.88
CA ILE A 85 -4.19 10.69 -3.24
C ILE A 85 -3.90 10.64 -4.75
N ASP A 86 -2.87 9.90 -5.12
CA ASP A 86 -2.60 9.51 -6.50
C ASP A 86 -2.02 8.10 -6.57
N TYR A 87 -1.93 7.56 -7.78
CA TYR A 87 -1.53 6.17 -7.99
C TYR A 87 -0.44 6.05 -9.05
N SER A 88 0.50 5.14 -8.83
CA SER A 88 1.45 4.69 -9.85
C SER A 88 1.39 3.18 -10.00
N TYR A 89 1.74 2.66 -11.17
CA TYR A 89 1.33 1.31 -11.60
C TYR A 89 2.53 0.50 -12.07
N ILE A 90 2.72 -0.68 -11.49
CA ILE A 90 3.65 -1.69 -12.01
C ILE A 90 2.86 -2.63 -12.91
N TYR A 91 3.29 -2.73 -14.17
CA TYR A 91 2.70 -3.63 -15.17
C TYR A 91 3.54 -4.90 -15.35
N PRO A 92 2.94 -5.97 -15.91
CA PRO A 92 3.67 -7.20 -16.22
C PRO A 92 4.92 -6.95 -17.07
N ARG A 93 6.05 -7.50 -16.64
CA ARG A 93 7.34 -7.39 -17.36
C ARG A 93 7.47 -8.47 -18.43
N ASP A 94 6.91 -9.65 -18.16
CA ASP A 94 6.94 -10.82 -19.02
C ASP A 94 5.60 -11.59 -18.98
N GLU A 95 5.54 -12.72 -19.67
CA GLU A 95 4.34 -13.57 -19.75
C GLU A 95 3.97 -14.20 -18.40
N GLU A 96 4.93 -14.44 -17.50
CA GLU A 96 4.67 -15.01 -16.18
C GLU A 96 3.94 -14.00 -15.30
N ASP A 97 4.41 -12.74 -15.29
CA ASP A 97 3.77 -11.64 -14.55
C ASP A 97 2.33 -11.37 -15.02
N THR A 98 1.93 -11.78 -16.23
CA THR A 98 0.55 -11.57 -16.71
C THR A 98 -0.50 -12.31 -15.88
N LEU A 99 -0.11 -13.39 -15.21
CA LEU A 99 -0.99 -14.15 -14.32
C LEU A 99 -1.23 -13.43 -12.98
N CYS A 100 -0.45 -12.39 -12.68
CA CYS A 100 -0.51 -11.62 -11.44
C CYS A 100 -1.29 -10.32 -11.57
N GLN A 101 -1.96 -10.08 -12.70
CA GLN A 101 -2.76 -8.87 -12.93
C GLN A 101 -3.94 -8.79 -11.96
N VAL A 102 -4.32 -7.57 -11.60
CA VAL A 102 -5.54 -7.35 -10.83
C VAL A 102 -6.80 -7.61 -11.67
N ASP A 103 -7.80 -8.25 -11.07
CA ASP A 103 -9.06 -8.55 -11.76
C ASP A 103 -10.01 -7.34 -11.81
N HIS A 104 -9.86 -6.38 -10.90
CA HIS A 104 -10.73 -5.21 -10.79
C HIS A 104 -10.43 -4.14 -11.85
N PHE A 105 -11.17 -3.03 -11.82
CA PHE A 105 -10.92 -1.90 -12.71
C PHE A 105 -9.56 -1.27 -12.38
N ALA A 106 -8.71 -1.07 -13.39
CA ALA A 106 -7.43 -0.38 -13.29
C ALA A 106 -6.98 0.06 -14.69
N PRO A 107 -6.12 1.10 -14.82
CA PRO A 107 -5.58 1.51 -16.11
C PRO A 107 -4.84 0.36 -16.81
N MET A 108 -4.94 0.33 -18.14
CA MET A 108 -4.17 -0.61 -18.96
C MET A 108 -2.99 0.12 -19.60
N ASN A 109 -1.86 -0.58 -19.76
CA ASN A 109 -0.75 -0.09 -20.56
C ASN A 109 -1.00 -0.27 -22.07
N ASP A 110 -0.04 0.14 -22.90
CA ASP A 110 -0.12 0.05 -24.37
C ASP A 110 -0.23 -1.39 -24.91
N LYS A 111 0.04 -2.40 -24.07
CA LYS A 111 -0.11 -3.83 -24.39
C LYS A 111 -1.47 -4.40 -23.97
N GLY A 112 -2.34 -3.58 -23.38
CA GLY A 112 -3.64 -4.00 -22.86
C GLY A 112 -3.57 -4.76 -21.53
N HIS A 113 -2.44 -4.67 -20.80
CA HIS A 113 -2.28 -5.31 -19.50
C HIS A 113 -2.67 -4.36 -18.37
N LYS A 114 -3.38 -4.88 -17.37
CA LYS A 114 -3.62 -4.24 -16.09
C LYS A 114 -2.37 -4.32 -15.19
N PRO A 115 -2.27 -3.48 -14.14
CA PRO A 115 -1.18 -3.57 -13.19
C PRO A 115 -1.18 -4.89 -12.41
N THR A 116 0.01 -5.31 -11.98
CA THR A 116 0.22 -6.39 -11.00
C THR A 116 0.37 -5.82 -9.59
N TYR A 117 0.77 -4.56 -9.48
CA TYR A 117 1.04 -3.88 -8.22
C TYR A 117 0.71 -2.39 -8.36
N ILE A 118 0.16 -1.78 -7.30
CA ILE A 118 -0.27 -0.38 -7.31
C ILE A 118 0.42 0.38 -6.18
N TYR A 119 1.20 1.40 -6.51
CA TYR A 119 1.68 2.38 -5.54
C TYR A 119 0.55 3.36 -5.23
N VAL A 120 0.34 3.63 -3.95
CA VAL A 120 -0.65 4.56 -3.42
C VAL A 120 0.09 5.69 -2.74
N TRP A 121 0.01 6.87 -3.33
CA TRP A 121 0.63 8.07 -2.79
C TRP A 121 -0.41 8.85 -2.00
N SER A 122 -0.12 9.20 -0.75
CA SER A 122 -1.10 9.81 0.14
C SER A 122 -0.54 10.99 0.92
N LYS A 123 -1.27 12.11 0.92
CA LYS A 123 -1.05 13.27 1.82
C LYS A 123 -1.93 13.22 3.07
N LEU A 124 -2.73 12.16 3.22
CA LEU A 124 -3.78 12.08 4.25
C LEU A 124 -3.25 11.74 5.65
N SER A 125 -2.02 11.26 5.73
CA SER A 125 -1.32 10.91 6.97
C SER A 125 0.18 11.15 6.82
N GLU A 126 0.87 11.43 7.93
CA GLU A 126 2.34 11.49 7.97
C GLU A 126 2.97 10.09 8.08
N ASP A 127 2.27 9.21 8.80
CA ASP A 127 2.62 7.82 9.06
C ASP A 127 1.41 6.89 8.95
N TRP A 128 1.67 5.58 8.94
CA TRP A 128 0.65 4.54 8.89
C TRP A 128 0.35 3.97 10.26
N ASP A 129 -0.94 3.79 10.52
CA ASP A 129 -1.53 3.11 11.65
C ASP A 129 -2.87 2.50 11.26
N MET A 130 -3.53 1.80 12.19
CA MET A 130 -4.78 1.11 11.88
C MET A 130 -5.90 2.03 11.39
N MET A 131 -5.94 3.30 11.82
CA MET A 131 -6.97 4.25 11.42
C MET A 131 -6.72 4.79 10.01
N SER A 132 -5.46 5.10 9.69
CA SER A 132 -5.06 5.53 8.34
C SER A 132 -5.17 4.39 7.32
N ILE A 133 -4.92 3.14 7.72
CA ILE A 133 -5.20 1.96 6.90
C ILE A 133 -6.70 1.81 6.62
N ASP A 134 -7.58 1.92 7.62
CA ASP A 134 -9.03 1.88 7.39
C ASP A 134 -9.48 2.96 6.40
N ARG A 135 -8.97 4.19 6.56
CA ARG A 135 -9.29 5.31 5.67
C ARG A 135 -8.83 5.07 4.24
N ILE A 136 -7.58 4.68 4.03
CA ILE A 136 -7.04 4.51 2.67
C ILE A 136 -7.72 3.34 1.96
N VAL A 137 -8.01 2.24 2.67
CA VAL A 137 -8.67 1.07 2.07
C VAL A 137 -10.10 1.38 1.62
N LYS A 138 -10.84 2.24 2.34
CA LYS A 138 -12.15 2.72 1.87
C LYS A 138 -12.04 3.51 0.57
N ILE A 139 -10.99 4.30 0.41
CA ILE A 139 -10.75 5.07 -0.82
C ILE A 139 -10.38 4.13 -1.97
N LEU A 140 -9.48 3.17 -1.74
CA LEU A 140 -9.12 2.16 -2.72
C LEU A 140 -10.34 1.32 -3.17
N ALA A 141 -11.21 0.95 -2.23
CA ALA A 141 -12.43 0.22 -2.53
C ALA A 141 -13.37 1.01 -3.45
N ASN A 142 -13.52 2.31 -3.19
CA ASN A 142 -14.32 3.19 -4.04
C ASN A 142 -13.69 3.34 -5.44
N ASP A 143 -12.39 3.62 -5.50
CA ASP A 143 -11.69 4.00 -6.73
C ASP A 143 -11.50 2.82 -7.69
N PHE A 144 -11.15 1.64 -7.17
CA PHE A 144 -10.81 0.47 -7.98
C PHE A 144 -11.89 -0.60 -8.04
N LEU A 145 -12.67 -0.76 -6.97
CA LEU A 145 -13.69 -1.81 -6.87
C LEU A 145 -15.11 -1.27 -7.10
N HIS A 146 -15.27 0.06 -7.11
CA HIS A 146 -16.57 0.74 -7.15
C HIS A 146 -17.51 0.27 -6.02
N MET A 147 -16.92 0.09 -4.83
CA MET A 147 -17.60 -0.38 -3.64
C MET A 147 -17.58 0.69 -2.55
N ASP A 148 -18.77 1.02 -2.04
CA ASP A 148 -18.90 1.76 -0.79
C ASP A 148 -18.91 0.77 0.39
N ILE A 149 -17.75 0.57 1.00
CA ILE A 149 -17.56 -0.41 2.08
C ILE A 149 -17.78 0.22 3.44
N LYS A 150 -18.48 -0.47 4.33
CA LYS A 150 -18.69 0.01 5.70
C LYS A 150 -17.54 -0.32 6.63
N LYS A 151 -16.87 -1.46 6.39
CA LYS A 151 -15.92 -2.04 7.33
C LYS A 151 -14.61 -2.41 6.64
N VAL A 152 -13.51 -2.06 7.28
CA VAL A 152 -12.19 -2.62 7.00
C VAL A 152 -11.81 -3.51 8.17
N GLN A 153 -11.28 -4.70 7.88
CA GLN A 153 -10.86 -5.64 8.91
C GLN A 153 -9.44 -6.11 8.65
N LEU A 154 -8.52 -5.70 9.52
CA LEU A 154 -7.16 -6.24 9.50
C LEU A 154 -7.20 -7.73 9.91
N ILE A 155 -6.44 -8.55 9.19
CA ILE A 155 -6.26 -9.98 9.44
C ILE A 155 -4.80 -10.28 9.75
N ASP A 156 -4.55 -11.38 10.46
CA ASP A 156 -3.23 -11.81 10.93
C ASP A 156 -2.48 -10.73 11.71
N ILE A 157 -3.21 -10.03 12.58
CA ILE A 157 -2.66 -9.05 13.50
C ILE A 157 -1.76 -9.80 14.50
N PRO A 158 -0.44 -9.55 14.52
CA PRO A 158 0.45 -10.17 15.49
C PRO A 158 0.13 -9.64 16.88
N THR A 159 0.38 -10.46 17.90
CA THR A 159 0.30 -10.00 19.29
C THR A 159 1.43 -9.01 19.61
N HIS A 160 1.28 -8.26 20.70
CA HIS A 160 2.33 -7.39 21.20
C HIS A 160 3.60 -8.21 21.54
N GLU A 161 3.45 -9.39 22.14
CA GLU A 161 4.56 -10.29 22.48
C GLU A 161 5.29 -10.82 21.24
N GLU A 162 4.57 -11.26 20.21
CA GLU A 162 5.17 -11.70 18.94
C GLU A 162 5.91 -10.54 18.26
N THR A 163 5.28 -9.36 18.25
CA THR A 163 5.88 -8.14 17.69
C THR A 163 7.16 -7.77 18.43
N LYS A 164 7.15 -7.82 19.77
CA LYS A 164 8.33 -7.55 20.59
C LYS A 164 9.48 -8.48 20.24
N VAL A 165 9.22 -9.78 20.16
CA VAL A 165 10.25 -10.79 19.84
C VAL A 165 10.83 -10.54 18.46
N SER A 166 10.00 -10.21 17.47
CA SER A 166 10.48 -9.89 16.12
C SER A 166 11.26 -8.58 16.10
N TYR A 167 10.82 -7.55 16.82
CA TYR A 167 11.52 -6.26 16.93
C TYR A 167 12.94 -6.43 17.50
N GLU A 168 13.07 -7.06 18.68
CA GLU A 168 14.36 -7.26 19.37
C GLU A 168 15.33 -8.12 18.53
N LYS A 169 14.80 -9.03 17.70
CA LYS A 169 15.60 -9.96 16.91
C LYS A 169 15.98 -9.41 15.53
N ASP A 170 15.04 -8.77 14.85
CA ASP A 170 15.12 -8.51 13.41
C ASP A 170 15.26 -7.01 13.08
N TYR A 171 15.05 -6.10 14.05
CA TYR A 171 15.10 -4.65 13.80
C TYR A 171 16.05 -3.91 14.76
N GLU A 172 15.88 -4.07 16.07
CA GLU A 172 16.68 -3.39 17.11
C GLU A 172 18.21 -3.50 16.90
N PRO A 173 18.78 -4.63 16.43
CA PRO A 173 20.23 -4.72 16.22
C PRO A 173 20.80 -3.85 15.09
N TYR A 174 19.94 -3.25 14.26
CA TYR A 174 20.33 -2.54 13.04
C TYR A 174 20.03 -1.04 13.06
N ILE A 175 19.52 -0.52 14.18
CA ILE A 175 19.25 0.91 14.40
C ILE A 175 20.34 1.61 15.21
#